data_AF-A0A836QI63-F1
#
_entry.id   AF-A0A836QI63-F1
#
_cell.length_a   1.000
_cell.length_b   1.000
_cell.length_c   1.000
_cell.angle_alpha   90.00
_cell.angle_beta   90.00
_cell.angle_gamma   90.00
#
_symmetry.space_group_name_H-M   'P 1'
#
loop_
_entity.id
_entity.type
_entity.pdbx_description
1 polymer ?
#
loop_
_entity_poly.entity_id
_entity_poly.type
_entity_poly.pdbx_seq_one_letter_code
_entity_poly.pdbx_strand_id
1 'polypeptide(L)'
;VYVLRLLVEKPLPLNEGFLDPVEICLPTGILNPPFTPAGDNPAVVGGNVETSQRVVDTLLEALGIVAGSQGTMNNTLFGNDRFGYYETICGGTGAGPGFEGAHAVHSHMTNTRITDAEVMENRYPVRTEHFGVRRGSGGDGRWHGGDGAVRELTFLEPMTLSVLTQHRQTGPRGGDGGGDGLPGRQHVVRTDGTIQELAAIDGAEVSAGDRLVMETPGGGGWGDPTSDRTITPRDTGD
;
A
#
# COMPACT_ATOMS: atom_id res chain seq x y z
N VAL A 1 15.05 10.79 -4.96
CA VAL A 1 15.33 11.50 -3.69
C VAL A 1 14.97 10.67 -2.46
N TYR A 2 13.71 10.24 -2.27
CA TYR A 2 13.27 9.48 -1.08
C TYR A 2 14.20 8.29 -0.73
N VAL A 3 14.46 7.40 -1.70
CA VAL A 3 15.31 6.22 -1.52
C VAL A 3 16.75 6.59 -1.15
N LEU A 4 17.33 7.61 -1.78
CA LEU A 4 18.69 8.07 -1.48
C LEU A 4 18.81 8.56 -0.04
N ARG A 5 17.76 9.19 0.50
CA ARG A 5 17.74 9.61 1.90
C ARG A 5 17.75 8.41 2.85
N LEU A 6 17.01 7.36 2.53
CA LEU A 6 17.02 6.12 3.31
C LEU A 6 18.39 5.45 3.26
N LEU A 7 19.08 5.48 2.10
CA LEU A 7 20.42 4.93 1.95
C LEU A 7 21.49 5.71 2.75
N VAL A 8 21.37 7.04 2.83
CA VAL A 8 22.42 7.90 3.41
C VAL A 8 22.37 7.95 4.94
N GLU A 9 21.21 7.70 5.56
CA GLU A 9 21.01 7.65 7.03
C GLU A 9 21.55 8.87 7.80
N LYS A 10 21.60 10.05 7.18
CA LYS A 10 22.03 11.31 7.80
C LYS A 10 20.93 12.37 7.75
N PRO A 11 20.85 13.26 8.75
CA PRO A 11 19.89 14.36 8.78
C PRO A 11 20.31 15.48 7.81
N LEU A 12 20.23 15.22 6.52
CA LEU A 12 20.53 16.17 5.46
C LEU A 12 19.26 16.90 4.97
N PRO A 13 19.34 18.18 4.59
CA PRO A 13 18.20 18.93 4.04
C PRO A 13 17.68 18.31 2.72
N LEU A 14 16.36 18.24 2.57
CA LEU A 14 15.74 17.76 1.34
C LEU A 14 15.85 18.83 0.23
N ASN A 15 16.74 18.62 -0.73
CA ASN A 15 16.90 19.50 -1.90
C ASN A 15 17.38 18.72 -3.13
N GLU A 16 17.48 19.40 -4.27
CA GLU A 16 17.88 18.81 -5.55
C GLU A 16 19.34 18.33 -5.58
N GLY A 17 20.21 18.82 -4.69
CA GLY A 17 21.61 18.38 -4.61
C GLY A 17 21.77 16.89 -4.27
N PHE A 18 20.73 16.25 -3.74
CA PHE A 18 20.68 14.78 -3.61
C PHE A 18 20.70 14.05 -4.97
N LEU A 19 20.31 14.71 -6.05
CA LEU A 19 20.29 14.16 -7.40
C LEU A 19 21.54 14.52 -8.20
N ASP A 20 22.38 15.46 -7.74
CA ASP A 20 23.65 15.80 -8.40
C ASP A 20 24.51 14.57 -8.75
N PRO A 21 24.66 13.55 -7.87
CA PRO A 21 25.44 12.35 -8.19
C PRO A 21 24.63 11.25 -8.91
N VAL A 22 23.39 11.52 -9.33
CA VAL A 22 22.48 10.51 -9.88
C VAL A 22 22.23 10.75 -11.37
N GLU A 23 22.65 9.81 -12.19
CA GLU A 23 22.27 9.76 -13.60
C GLU A 23 20.94 9.01 -13.76
N ILE A 24 19.92 9.69 -14.30
CA ILE A 24 18.60 9.10 -14.54
C ILE A 24 18.49 8.68 -16.01
N CYS A 25 18.69 7.39 -16.27
CA CYS A 25 18.54 6.80 -17.60
C CYS A 25 17.10 6.28 -17.81
N LEU A 26 16.22 7.10 -18.39
CA LEU A 26 14.81 6.76 -18.62
C LEU A 26 14.49 6.56 -20.11
N PRO A 27 14.48 5.31 -20.63
CA PRO A 27 14.02 5.04 -21.99
C PRO A 27 12.52 5.31 -22.13
N THR A 28 12.04 5.52 -23.36
CA THR A 28 10.61 5.68 -23.64
C THR A 28 9.82 4.48 -23.13
N GLY A 29 8.77 4.74 -22.34
CA GLY A 29 7.97 3.70 -21.69
C GLY A 29 6.97 4.25 -20.69
N ILE A 30 6.51 3.43 -19.73
CA ILE A 30 5.49 3.84 -18.76
C ILE A 30 5.94 4.99 -17.83
N LEU A 31 7.23 5.06 -17.50
CA LEU A 31 7.80 6.13 -16.67
C LEU A 31 8.27 7.34 -17.49
N ASN A 32 8.37 7.20 -18.82
CA ASN A 32 8.74 8.26 -19.76
C ASN A 32 7.92 8.12 -21.05
N PRO A 33 6.61 8.38 -20.99
CA PRO A 33 5.74 8.17 -22.13
C PRO A 33 6.01 9.22 -23.23
N PRO A 34 5.85 8.87 -24.52
CA PRO A 34 6.10 9.79 -25.63
C PRO A 34 4.93 10.77 -25.82
N PHE A 35 4.66 11.60 -24.81
CA PHE A 35 3.59 12.60 -24.88
C PHE A 35 3.93 13.70 -25.89
N THR A 36 2.91 14.14 -26.62
CA THR A 36 3.08 15.20 -27.63
C THR A 36 2.32 16.46 -27.20
N PRO A 37 2.84 17.68 -27.49
CA PRO A 37 2.14 18.93 -27.16
C PRO A 37 0.79 19.11 -27.86
N ALA A 38 0.55 18.35 -28.93
CA ALA A 38 -0.58 18.54 -29.85
C ALA A 38 -1.64 17.42 -29.80
N GLY A 39 -1.51 16.42 -28.91
CA GLY A 39 -2.26 15.16 -29.02
C GLY A 39 -3.13 14.76 -27.82
N ASP A 40 -4.03 13.79 -28.09
CA ASP A 40 -4.84 13.00 -27.15
C ASP A 40 -3.95 12.17 -26.19
N ASN A 41 -3.20 12.84 -25.30
CA ASN A 41 -2.44 12.16 -24.28
C ASN A 41 -3.40 11.52 -23.26
N PRO A 42 -3.17 10.26 -22.83
CA PRO A 42 -4.04 9.61 -21.86
C PRO A 42 -4.01 10.35 -20.51
N ALA A 43 -5.15 10.36 -19.83
CA ALA A 43 -5.23 10.90 -18.48
C ALA A 43 -4.28 10.13 -17.55
N VAL A 44 -3.49 10.86 -16.77
CA VAL A 44 -2.58 10.27 -15.78
C VAL A 44 -3.32 10.14 -14.45
N VAL A 45 -3.46 8.91 -13.97
CA VAL A 45 -4.04 8.59 -12.66
C VAL A 45 -3.16 7.52 -12.00
N GLY A 46 -3.20 7.43 -10.67
CA GLY A 46 -2.53 6.34 -9.97
C GLY A 46 -1.01 6.48 -9.82
N GLY A 47 -0.40 7.53 -10.37
CA GLY A 47 1.06 7.70 -10.41
C GLY A 47 1.70 7.64 -9.03
N ASN A 48 1.32 8.53 -8.12
CA ASN A 48 1.88 8.53 -6.75
C ASN A 48 1.47 7.30 -5.94
N VAL A 49 0.23 6.85 -6.12
CA VAL A 49 -0.40 5.85 -5.26
C VAL A 49 -0.01 4.41 -5.61
N GLU A 50 0.34 4.13 -6.86
CA GLU A 50 0.74 2.79 -7.33
C GLU A 50 2.13 2.79 -7.96
N THR A 51 2.34 3.56 -9.03
CA THR A 51 3.59 3.50 -9.80
C THR A 51 4.80 3.94 -8.97
N SER A 52 4.70 5.06 -8.25
CA SER A 52 5.78 5.56 -7.39
C SER A 52 6.07 4.62 -6.23
N GLN A 53 5.04 3.96 -5.65
CA GLN A 53 5.26 2.92 -4.63
C GLN A 53 6.13 1.80 -5.20
N ARG A 54 5.80 1.31 -6.40
CA ARG A 54 6.55 0.22 -7.02
C ARG A 54 7.98 0.62 -7.38
N VAL A 55 8.19 1.86 -7.83
CA VAL A 55 9.55 2.38 -8.09
C VAL A 55 10.35 2.43 -6.79
N VAL A 56 9.75 2.88 -5.68
CA VAL A 56 10.41 2.89 -4.37
C VAL A 56 10.78 1.48 -3.92
N ASP A 57 9.83 0.54 -3.92
CA ASP A 57 10.09 -0.85 -3.50
C ASP A 57 11.20 -1.49 -4.34
N THR A 58 11.16 -1.32 -5.66
CA THR A 58 12.17 -1.86 -6.59
C THR A 58 13.57 -1.34 -6.27
N LEU A 59 13.70 -0.03 -5.99
CA LEU A 59 14.99 0.58 -5.67
C LEU A 59 15.48 0.18 -4.28
N LEU A 60 14.59 0.05 -3.30
CA LEU A 60 14.94 -0.40 -1.94
C LEU A 60 15.37 -1.86 -1.90
N GLU A 61 14.68 -2.73 -2.66
CA GLU A 61 15.06 -4.14 -2.86
C GLU A 61 16.44 -4.23 -3.50
N ALA A 62 16.69 -3.49 -4.59
CA ALA A 62 17.98 -3.48 -5.28
C ALA A 62 19.15 -3.01 -4.40
N LEU A 63 18.88 -2.11 -3.45
CA LEU A 63 19.88 -1.60 -2.51
C LEU A 63 19.99 -2.44 -1.23
N GLY A 64 19.11 -3.42 -1.02
CA GLY A 64 19.10 -4.27 0.17
C GLY A 64 18.86 -3.49 1.48
N ILE A 65 18.05 -2.43 1.44
CA ILE A 65 17.80 -1.57 2.62
C ILE A 65 16.71 -2.16 3.50
N VAL A 66 15.63 -2.64 2.89
CA VAL A 66 14.42 -3.14 3.56
C VAL A 66 13.69 -4.10 2.62
N ALA A 67 12.95 -5.06 3.17
CA ALA A 67 12.04 -5.91 2.42
C ALA A 67 10.88 -5.08 1.83
N GLY A 68 10.10 -5.68 0.93
CA GLY A 68 8.97 -5.00 0.29
C GLY A 68 7.89 -4.62 1.30
N SER A 69 7.40 -3.38 1.25
CA SER A 69 6.16 -2.98 1.94
C SER A 69 4.93 -3.29 1.08
N GLN A 70 3.73 -2.97 1.56
CA GLN A 70 2.47 -3.20 0.84
C GLN A 70 2.45 -2.77 -0.65
N GLY A 71 3.30 -1.82 -1.07
CA GLY A 71 3.55 -1.49 -2.48
C GLY A 71 2.34 -0.97 -3.27
N THR A 72 1.31 -0.51 -2.55
CA THR A 72 0.06 0.09 -3.05
C THR A 72 -0.52 1.00 -1.95
N MET A 73 -1.36 1.97 -2.30
CA MET A 73 -2.12 2.74 -1.31
C MET A 73 -3.56 2.23 -1.14
N ASN A 74 -3.92 1.13 -1.82
CA ASN A 74 -5.22 0.49 -1.74
C ASN A 74 -6.37 1.48 -1.95
N ASN A 75 -6.34 2.20 -3.07
CA ASN A 75 -7.29 3.26 -3.35
C ASN A 75 -8.70 2.68 -3.45
N THR A 76 -9.57 3.19 -2.59
CA THR A 76 -10.97 2.81 -2.52
C THR A 76 -11.81 4.05 -2.73
N LEU A 77 -12.60 4.05 -3.80
CA LEU A 77 -13.44 5.16 -4.18
C LEU A 77 -14.87 4.68 -4.27
N PHE A 78 -15.80 5.48 -3.78
CA PHE A 78 -17.21 5.22 -4.03
C PHE A 78 -17.98 6.53 -4.16
N GLY A 79 -19.10 6.49 -4.87
CA GLY A 79 -19.91 7.68 -5.07
C GLY A 79 -21.06 7.49 -6.04
N ASN A 80 -21.83 8.55 -6.19
CA ASN A 80 -22.92 8.66 -7.15
C ASN A 80 -23.03 10.12 -7.61
N ASP A 81 -24.11 10.48 -8.30
CA ASP A 81 -24.32 11.81 -8.86
C ASP A 81 -24.26 12.95 -7.82
N ARG A 82 -24.36 12.64 -6.53
CA ARG A 82 -24.39 13.64 -5.45
C ARG A 82 -23.04 13.82 -4.75
N PHE A 83 -22.19 12.80 -4.72
CA PHE A 83 -20.91 12.86 -4.02
C PHE A 83 -19.90 11.85 -4.56
N GLY A 84 -18.63 12.12 -4.30
CA GLY A 84 -17.54 11.16 -4.41
C GLY A 84 -16.75 11.11 -3.11
N TYR A 85 -16.34 9.90 -2.74
CA TYR A 85 -15.42 9.63 -1.65
C TYR A 85 -14.19 8.90 -2.17
N TYR A 86 -13.05 9.20 -1.58
CA TYR A 86 -11.77 8.58 -1.92
C TYR A 86 -10.94 8.39 -0.64
N GLU A 87 -10.57 7.14 -0.39
CA GLU A 87 -9.71 6.70 0.70
C GLU A 87 -8.51 5.93 0.17
N THR A 88 -7.38 6.10 0.87
CA THR A 88 -6.24 5.19 0.81
C THR A 88 -6.23 4.35 2.07
N ILE A 89 -6.07 3.03 1.95
CA ILE A 89 -6.07 2.11 3.11
C ILE A 89 -4.64 1.63 3.35
N CYS A 90 -4.22 1.70 4.61
CA CYS A 90 -2.89 1.29 5.05
C CYS A 90 -2.64 -0.23 4.96
N GLY A 91 -1.40 -0.64 5.15
CA GLY A 91 -0.99 -2.05 5.06
C GLY A 91 0.32 -2.29 5.80
N GLY A 92 0.94 -3.43 5.54
CA GLY A 92 2.18 -3.83 6.19
C GLY A 92 3.41 -3.16 5.60
N THR A 93 4.39 -2.79 6.43
CA THR A 93 5.72 -2.42 5.92
C THR A 93 6.67 -3.61 5.90
N GLY A 94 7.65 -3.58 5.00
CA GLY A 94 8.73 -4.55 5.03
C GLY A 94 9.57 -4.45 6.30
N ALA A 95 10.13 -5.58 6.73
CA ALA A 95 11.16 -5.65 7.76
C ALA A 95 12.54 -5.34 7.17
N GLY A 96 13.51 -5.04 8.04
CA GLY A 96 14.89 -4.81 7.61
C GLY A 96 15.91 -5.32 8.62
N PRO A 97 17.21 -5.11 8.36
CA PRO A 97 18.27 -5.61 9.22
C PRO A 97 18.22 -4.91 10.58
N GLY A 98 17.68 -5.59 11.58
CA GLY A 98 17.60 -5.05 12.95
C GLY A 98 16.22 -4.54 13.37
N PHE A 99 15.19 -4.64 12.52
CA PHE A 99 13.86 -4.12 12.85
C PHE A 99 12.70 -4.86 12.17
N GLU A 100 11.61 -5.01 12.93
CA GLU A 100 10.32 -5.53 12.46
C GLU A 100 9.62 -4.52 11.53
N GLY A 101 8.78 -5.02 10.62
CA GLY A 101 7.85 -4.20 9.87
C GLY A 101 6.68 -3.70 10.75
N ALA A 102 6.22 -2.48 10.50
CA ALA A 102 5.08 -1.90 11.18
C ALA A 102 3.76 -2.40 10.58
N HIS A 103 2.80 -2.70 11.45
CA HIS A 103 1.47 -3.17 11.06
C HIS A 103 0.54 -2.02 10.67
N ALA A 104 -0.23 -2.20 9.60
CA ALA A 104 -1.33 -1.30 9.21
C ALA A 104 -0.97 0.20 9.23
N VAL A 105 0.18 0.56 8.64
CA VAL A 105 0.61 1.96 8.49
C VAL A 105 0.68 2.37 7.03
N HIS A 106 0.53 3.67 6.78
CA HIS A 106 0.88 4.25 5.49
C HIS A 106 2.40 4.33 5.38
N SER A 107 2.92 3.95 4.20
CA SER A 107 4.37 3.83 3.97
C SER A 107 4.78 4.51 2.67
N HIS A 108 6.08 4.82 2.59
CA HIS A 108 6.73 5.34 1.39
C HIS A 108 6.07 6.60 0.83
N MET A 109 5.41 6.51 -0.32
CA MET A 109 4.90 7.65 -1.08
C MET A 109 3.58 8.21 -0.52
N THR A 110 3.03 7.62 0.53
CA THR A 110 1.74 8.04 1.09
C THR A 110 1.87 9.31 1.92
N ASN A 111 1.03 10.29 1.62
CA ASN A 111 0.94 11.57 2.31
C ASN A 111 -0.47 11.86 2.86
N THR A 112 -1.30 10.84 2.92
CA THR A 112 -2.68 10.89 3.40
C THR A 112 -2.80 10.29 4.80
N ARG A 113 -3.91 10.61 5.47
CA ARG A 113 -4.37 9.92 6.68
C ARG A 113 -5.74 9.34 6.38
N ILE A 114 -6.07 8.26 7.07
CA ILE A 114 -7.40 7.67 7.00
C ILE A 114 -8.45 8.64 7.56
N THR A 115 -9.68 8.54 7.05
CA THR A 115 -10.81 9.31 7.58
C THR A 115 -11.35 8.61 8.82
N ASP A 116 -11.59 9.37 9.90
CA ASP A 116 -12.23 8.82 11.09
C ASP A 116 -13.59 8.20 10.76
N ALA A 117 -13.89 7.03 11.33
CA ALA A 117 -15.12 6.29 11.04
C ALA A 117 -16.37 7.16 11.29
N GLU A 118 -16.43 7.87 12.42
CA GLU A 118 -17.55 8.77 12.76
C GLU A 118 -17.75 9.88 11.72
N VAL A 119 -16.65 10.44 11.19
CA VAL A 119 -16.70 11.48 10.17
C VAL A 119 -17.18 10.90 8.83
N MET A 120 -16.71 9.70 8.49
CA MET A 120 -17.13 8.99 7.29
C MET A 120 -18.63 8.69 7.32
N GLU A 121 -19.11 8.05 8.39
CA GLU A 121 -20.50 7.62 8.55
C GLU A 121 -21.47 8.81 8.64
N ASN A 122 -21.03 9.94 9.18
CA ASN A 122 -21.84 11.15 9.23
C ASN A 122 -21.95 11.85 7.86
N ARG A 123 -20.94 11.73 7.00
CA ARG A 123 -20.89 12.45 5.72
C ARG A 123 -21.33 11.61 4.53
N TYR A 124 -21.18 10.30 4.61
CA TYR A 124 -21.39 9.39 3.51
C TYR A 124 -22.34 8.27 3.92
N PRO A 125 -23.18 7.78 3.00
CA PRO A 125 -24.16 6.72 3.26
C PRO A 125 -23.46 5.34 3.26
N VAL A 126 -22.52 5.18 4.18
CA VAL A 126 -21.79 3.94 4.45
C VAL A 126 -21.68 3.74 5.96
N ARG A 127 -21.46 2.50 6.39
CA ARG A 127 -21.15 2.15 7.77
C ARG A 127 -19.84 1.37 7.83
N THR A 128 -18.95 1.74 8.74
CA THR A 128 -17.73 0.98 9.02
C THR A 128 -18.09 -0.22 9.89
N GLU A 129 -18.03 -1.42 9.32
CA GLU A 129 -18.28 -2.66 10.09
C GLU A 129 -17.01 -3.11 10.82
N HIS A 130 -15.86 -2.95 10.17
CA HIS A 130 -14.58 -3.35 10.73
C HIS A 130 -13.44 -2.49 10.19
N PHE A 131 -12.51 -2.15 11.07
CA PHE A 131 -11.20 -1.67 10.66
C PHE A 131 -10.15 -2.11 11.67
N GLY A 132 -9.22 -2.95 11.23
CA GLY A 132 -8.24 -3.57 12.13
C GLY A 132 -7.05 -4.16 11.42
N VAL A 133 -6.09 -4.67 12.19
CA VAL A 133 -4.88 -5.31 11.67
C VAL A 133 -5.21 -6.71 11.12
N ARG A 134 -4.77 -7.00 9.91
CA ARG A 134 -4.87 -8.31 9.26
C ARG A 134 -3.78 -9.25 9.77
N ARG A 135 -3.98 -9.81 10.96
CA ARG A 135 -2.97 -10.63 11.65
C ARG A 135 -2.52 -11.84 10.84
N GLY A 136 -1.20 -12.06 10.81
CA GLY A 136 -0.58 -13.19 10.09
C GLY A 136 -0.48 -12.95 8.58
N SER A 137 -0.49 -11.70 8.13
CA SER A 137 -0.27 -11.34 6.73
C SER A 137 1.15 -10.85 6.44
N GLY A 138 1.91 -10.46 7.46
CA GLY A 138 3.34 -10.18 7.33
C GLY A 138 4.15 -11.43 7.00
N GLY A 139 5.21 -11.26 6.21
CA GLY A 139 6.13 -12.33 5.86
C GLY A 139 7.04 -12.73 7.03
N ASP A 140 7.33 -14.02 7.13
CA ASP A 140 8.22 -14.55 8.16
C ASP A 140 9.68 -14.16 7.91
N GLY A 141 10.45 -14.00 8.97
CA GLY A 141 11.88 -13.73 8.88
C GLY A 141 12.49 -13.70 10.27
N ARG A 142 13.81 -13.53 10.35
CA ARG A 142 14.44 -13.14 11.62
C ARG A 142 13.74 -11.90 12.19
N TRP A 143 13.45 -10.96 11.29
CA TRP A 143 12.53 -9.84 11.49
C TRP A 143 11.28 -10.05 10.62
N HIS A 144 10.11 -10.04 11.25
CA HIS A 144 8.81 -10.22 10.63
C HIS A 144 8.37 -8.96 9.89
N GLY A 145 7.82 -9.16 8.70
CA GLY A 145 7.10 -8.11 7.98
C GLY A 145 5.87 -7.66 8.75
N GLY A 146 5.44 -6.43 8.51
CA GLY A 146 4.24 -5.89 9.12
C GLY A 146 2.98 -6.56 8.57
N ASP A 147 2.01 -6.87 9.42
CA ASP A 147 0.65 -7.20 9.00
C ASP A 147 -0.05 -6.04 8.28
N GLY A 148 -0.86 -6.37 7.28
CA GLY A 148 -1.78 -5.47 6.60
C GLY A 148 -2.97 -5.06 7.47
N ALA A 149 -4.02 -4.58 6.82
CA ALA A 149 -5.27 -4.14 7.43
C ALA A 149 -6.48 -4.83 6.80
N VAL A 150 -7.56 -4.94 7.56
CA VAL A 150 -8.88 -5.34 7.09
C VAL A 150 -9.80 -4.12 7.25
N ARG A 151 -10.44 -3.69 6.16
CA ARG A 151 -11.41 -2.59 6.13
C ARG A 151 -12.72 -3.12 5.55
N GLU A 152 -13.81 -3.02 6.31
CA GLU A 152 -15.14 -3.43 5.89
C GLU A 152 -16.12 -2.27 5.92
N LEU A 153 -16.80 -2.04 4.80
CA LEU A 153 -17.77 -0.96 4.63
C LEU A 153 -19.08 -1.53 4.10
N THR A 154 -20.18 -1.32 4.82
CA THR A 154 -21.54 -1.59 4.33
C THR A 154 -22.08 -0.34 3.66
N PHE A 155 -22.57 -0.46 2.43
CA PHE A 155 -23.21 0.62 1.70
C PHE A 155 -24.66 0.79 2.14
N LEU A 156 -25.13 2.02 2.33
CA LEU A 156 -26.49 2.32 2.81
C LEU A 156 -27.42 2.80 1.70
N GLU A 157 -26.89 3.04 0.50
CA GLU A 157 -27.65 3.38 -0.70
C GLU A 157 -26.90 2.91 -1.96
N PRO A 158 -27.54 2.91 -3.14
CA PRO A 158 -26.89 2.58 -4.39
C PRO A 158 -25.76 3.55 -4.77
N MET A 159 -24.62 3.02 -5.17
CA MET A 159 -23.46 3.79 -5.64
C MET A 159 -22.51 2.93 -6.48
N THR A 160 -21.58 3.59 -7.17
CA THR A 160 -20.49 2.93 -7.86
C THR A 160 -19.27 2.84 -6.94
N LEU A 161 -18.75 1.64 -6.74
CA LEU A 161 -17.46 1.37 -6.09
C LEU A 161 -16.38 1.22 -7.17
N SER A 162 -15.21 1.80 -6.93
CA SER A 162 -14.01 1.62 -7.74
C SER A 162 -12.80 1.38 -6.84
N VAL A 163 -11.95 0.43 -7.24
CA VAL A 163 -10.72 0.10 -6.55
C VAL A 163 -9.54 0.20 -7.51
N LEU A 164 -8.46 0.83 -7.04
CA LEU A 164 -7.16 0.86 -7.72
C LEU A 164 -6.11 0.39 -6.72
N THR A 165 -5.66 -0.84 -6.91
CA THR A 165 -4.83 -1.56 -5.96
C THR A 165 -3.77 -2.39 -6.69
N GLN A 166 -2.72 -2.81 -5.99
CA GLN A 166 -1.74 -3.77 -6.49
C GLN A 166 -1.39 -4.84 -5.44
N HIS A 167 -0.41 -5.72 -5.72
CA HIS A 167 -0.09 -6.87 -4.86
C HIS A 167 -1.28 -7.79 -4.57
N ARG A 168 -2.07 -8.11 -5.60
CA ARG A 168 -3.22 -9.05 -5.53
C ARG A 168 -2.91 -10.45 -6.03
N GLN A 169 -1.91 -10.58 -6.90
CA GLN A 169 -1.43 -11.87 -7.41
C GLN A 169 -0.16 -12.33 -6.69
N THR A 170 0.75 -11.39 -6.42
CA THR A 170 2.00 -11.62 -5.68
C THR A 170 2.08 -10.66 -4.50
N GLY A 171 2.52 -11.17 -3.36
CA GLY A 171 2.72 -10.35 -2.17
C GLY A 171 4.04 -9.57 -2.19
N PRO A 172 4.25 -8.65 -1.24
CA PRO A 172 5.53 -7.96 -1.10
C PRO A 172 6.67 -8.90 -0.74
N ARG A 173 7.80 -8.74 -1.43
CA ARG A 173 8.90 -9.69 -1.35
C ARG A 173 9.65 -9.60 -0.02
N GLY A 174 10.04 -10.75 0.52
CA GLY A 174 10.99 -10.82 1.62
C GLY A 174 12.41 -10.40 1.20
N GLY A 175 13.21 -9.98 2.18
CA GLY A 175 14.61 -9.60 1.99
C GLY A 175 15.57 -10.55 2.70
N ASP A 176 16.75 -10.76 2.12
CA ASP A 176 17.86 -11.54 2.75
C ASP A 176 17.43 -12.95 3.26
N GLY A 177 16.57 -13.63 2.51
CA GLY A 177 16.05 -14.96 2.89
C GLY A 177 14.78 -14.94 3.76
N GLY A 178 14.24 -13.77 4.08
CA GLY A 178 12.89 -13.63 4.62
C GLY A 178 11.80 -14.04 3.62
N GLY A 179 10.65 -14.43 4.15
CA GLY A 179 9.45 -14.80 3.39
C GLY A 179 8.65 -13.59 2.92
N ASP A 180 7.89 -13.80 1.85
CA ASP A 180 7.01 -12.79 1.27
C ASP A 180 5.79 -12.54 2.19
N GLY A 181 5.32 -11.30 2.23
CA GLY A 181 4.03 -10.96 2.84
C GLY A 181 2.88 -11.54 2.02
N LEU A 182 1.72 -11.75 2.65
CA LEU A 182 0.54 -12.20 1.92
C LEU A 182 0.04 -11.11 0.96
N PRO A 183 -0.42 -11.48 -0.25
CA PRO A 183 -1.10 -10.55 -1.13
C PRO A 183 -2.37 -10.02 -0.47
N GLY A 184 -2.80 -8.84 -0.93
CA GLY A 184 -4.11 -8.29 -0.61
C GLY A 184 -5.22 -9.00 -1.39
N ARG A 185 -6.46 -8.79 -0.98
CA ARG A 185 -7.67 -9.23 -1.69
C ARG A 185 -8.84 -8.30 -1.38
N GLN A 186 -9.80 -8.24 -2.30
CA GLN A 186 -11.04 -7.50 -2.09
C GLN A 186 -12.22 -8.18 -2.77
N HIS A 187 -13.38 -8.04 -2.15
CA HIS A 187 -14.62 -8.53 -2.71
C HIS A 187 -15.80 -7.73 -2.16
N VAL A 188 -16.92 -7.80 -2.88
CA VAL A 188 -18.22 -7.33 -2.42
C VAL A 188 -19.06 -8.53 -1.99
N VAL A 189 -19.52 -8.52 -0.74
CA VAL A 189 -20.54 -9.43 -0.23
C VAL A 189 -21.90 -8.81 -0.52
N ARG A 190 -22.70 -9.48 -1.36
CA ARG A 190 -24.04 -9.07 -1.71
C ARG A 190 -25.04 -9.39 -0.60
N THR A 191 -26.17 -8.69 -0.57
CA THR A 191 -27.25 -8.95 0.40
C THR A 191 -27.81 -10.36 0.39
N ASP A 192 -27.72 -11.08 -0.73
CA ASP A 192 -28.11 -12.49 -0.85
C ASP A 192 -27.01 -13.49 -0.38
N GLY A 193 -25.86 -12.97 0.07
CA GLY A 193 -24.70 -13.73 0.51
C GLY A 193 -23.71 -14.07 -0.62
N THR A 194 -24.00 -13.73 -1.87
CA THR A 194 -23.07 -13.95 -2.99
C THR A 194 -21.81 -13.11 -2.83
N ILE A 195 -20.65 -13.68 -3.15
CA ILE A 195 -19.37 -12.97 -3.14
C ILE A 195 -18.98 -12.63 -4.57
N GLN A 196 -18.78 -11.35 -4.85
CA GLN A 196 -18.16 -10.86 -6.08
C GLN A 196 -16.71 -10.46 -5.78
N GLU A 197 -15.77 -11.27 -6.22
CA GLU A 197 -14.35 -10.92 -6.21
C GLU A 197 -14.09 -9.71 -7.12
N LEU A 198 -13.24 -8.80 -6.66
CA LEU A 198 -12.81 -7.64 -7.45
C LEU A 198 -11.33 -7.80 -7.81
N ALA A 199 -11.00 -7.55 -9.08
CA ALA A 199 -9.62 -7.54 -9.54
C ALA A 199 -8.83 -6.35 -8.93
N ALA A 200 -7.53 -6.29 -9.23
CA ALA A 200 -6.64 -5.25 -8.71
C ALA A 200 -7.07 -3.83 -9.11
N ILE A 201 -7.56 -3.67 -10.35
CA ILE A 201 -8.14 -2.44 -10.88
C ILE A 201 -9.52 -2.82 -11.38
N ASP A 202 -10.56 -2.43 -10.63
CA ASP A 202 -11.91 -2.93 -10.87
C ASP A 202 -12.97 -2.02 -10.22
N GLY A 203 -14.23 -2.37 -10.40
CA GLY A 203 -15.34 -1.71 -9.74
C GLY A 203 -16.61 -2.55 -9.71
N ALA A 204 -17.61 -2.06 -8.99
CA ALA A 204 -18.92 -2.68 -8.94
C ALA A 204 -19.99 -1.62 -8.66
N GLU A 205 -21.15 -1.80 -9.27
CA GLU A 205 -22.37 -1.18 -8.75
C GLU A 205 -22.75 -1.92 -7.46
N VAL A 206 -22.92 -1.16 -6.38
CA VAL A 206 -23.29 -1.68 -5.06
C VAL A 206 -24.66 -1.13 -4.67
N SER A 207 -25.44 -1.95 -3.99
CA SER A 207 -26.76 -1.59 -3.46
C SER A 207 -26.72 -1.40 -1.95
N ALA A 208 -27.79 -0.82 -1.39
CA ALA A 208 -27.95 -0.74 0.06
C ALA A 208 -27.89 -2.15 0.68
N GLY A 209 -27.05 -2.32 1.70
CA GLY A 209 -26.80 -3.58 2.40
C GLY A 209 -25.64 -4.40 1.83
N ASP A 210 -25.14 -4.10 0.63
CA ASP A 210 -23.91 -4.73 0.13
C ASP A 210 -22.71 -4.27 0.97
N ARG A 211 -21.69 -5.12 1.07
CA ARG A 211 -20.50 -4.84 1.88
C ARG A 211 -19.21 -5.05 1.09
N LEU A 212 -18.36 -4.03 1.04
CA LEU A 212 -16.98 -4.17 0.62
C LEU A 212 -16.14 -4.73 1.77
N VAL A 213 -15.37 -5.78 1.48
CA VAL A 213 -14.31 -6.28 2.35
C VAL A 213 -12.98 -6.08 1.63
N MET A 214 -12.10 -5.27 2.21
CA MET A 214 -10.75 -5.04 1.70
C MET A 214 -9.71 -5.53 2.70
N GLU A 215 -8.87 -6.45 2.25
CA GLU A 215 -7.72 -6.96 2.98
C GLU A 215 -6.46 -6.50 2.27
N THR A 216 -5.70 -5.62 2.92
CA THR A 216 -4.49 -5.05 2.33
C THR A 216 -3.30 -6.01 2.47
N PRO A 217 -2.26 -5.84 1.62
CA PRO A 217 -1.07 -6.68 1.70
C PRO A 217 -0.33 -6.50 3.03
N GLY A 218 0.31 -7.57 3.50
CA GLY A 218 1.36 -7.45 4.52
C GLY A 218 2.66 -6.91 3.93
N GLY A 219 3.71 -6.82 4.73
CA GLY A 219 5.08 -6.56 4.27
C GLY A 219 5.92 -7.84 4.27
N GLY A 220 7.01 -7.85 3.51
CA GLY A 220 7.97 -8.95 3.51
C GLY A 220 8.80 -9.01 4.80
N GLY A 221 9.17 -10.22 5.20
CA GLY A 221 10.10 -10.47 6.30
C GLY A 221 11.56 -10.26 5.86
N TRP A 222 12.46 -10.22 6.84
CA TRP A 222 13.90 -10.05 6.63
C TRP A 222 14.71 -11.12 7.36
N GLY A 223 15.66 -11.73 6.66
CA GLY A 223 16.57 -12.74 7.22
C GLY A 223 15.91 -14.11 7.40
N ASP A 224 16.73 -15.15 7.53
CA ASP A 224 16.27 -16.52 7.76
C ASP A 224 15.42 -16.63 9.05
N PRO A 225 14.16 -17.09 8.98
CA PRO A 225 13.28 -17.29 10.14
C PRO A 225 13.83 -18.24 11.21
N THR A 226 14.77 -19.12 10.83
CA THR A 226 15.38 -20.10 11.72
C THR A 226 16.64 -19.58 12.43
N SER A 227 17.10 -18.38 12.06
CA SER A 227 18.28 -17.76 12.70
C SER A 227 17.95 -17.20 14.08
N ASP A 228 18.80 -17.50 15.06
CA ASP A 228 18.56 -17.18 16.47
C ASP A 228 18.55 -15.66 16.71
N ARG A 229 17.54 -15.17 17.46
CA ARG A 229 17.37 -13.73 17.74
C ARG A 229 18.35 -13.28 18.82
N THR A 230 19.57 -12.93 18.42
CA THR A 230 20.41 -12.07 19.27
C THR A 230 19.79 -10.67 19.24
N ILE A 231 18.97 -10.35 20.24
CA ILE A 231 18.45 -9.01 20.47
C ILE A 231 19.60 -8.17 21.03
N THR A 232 20.26 -7.40 20.19
CA THR A 232 21.12 -6.32 20.66
C THR A 232 20.21 -5.24 21.26
N PRO A 233 20.40 -4.84 22.54
CA PRO A 233 19.61 -3.77 23.14
C PRO A 233 19.68 -2.51 22.27
N ARG A 234 18.54 -1.91 21.93
CA ARG A 234 18.51 -0.56 21.34
C ARG A 234 19.14 0.39 22.34
N ASP A 235 20.13 1.13 21.89
CA ASP A 235 20.71 2.25 22.63
C ASP A 235 19.61 3.31 22.79
N THR A 236 18.97 3.33 23.96
CA THR A 236 18.00 4.37 24.34
C THR A 236 18.80 5.60 24.75
N GLY A 237 19.32 6.32 23.76
CA GLY A 237 19.82 7.67 23.96
C GLY A 237 18.63 8.59 24.21
N ASP A 238 18.54 9.09 25.44
CA ASP A 238 17.70 10.23 25.85
C ASP A 238 18.00 11.50 25.01
#